data_AF-A0A959JSD6-F1
#
_entry.id   AF-A0A959JSD6-F1
#
_cell.length_a   1.000
_cell.length_b   1.000
_cell.length_c   1.000
_cell.angle_alpha   90.00
_cell.angle_beta   90.00
_cell.angle_gamma   90.00
#
_symmetry.space_group_name_H-M   'P 1'
#
loop_
_entity.id
_entity.type
_entity.pdbx_description
1 polymer ?
#
loop_
_entity_poly.entity_id
_entity_poly.type
_entity_poly.pdbx_seq_one_letter_code
_entity_poly.pdbx_strand_id
1 'polypeptide(L)'
;YLAKIFEVDRVLMFAGPNDYSNLFAAPAPWLAAPSATPLKNYFGYLSQLDEIVDFSKQYQNLVALGLSGAGDTTLVDNGAPPYGNSHFLYTRQSPGFALLHHNTPIKLGTINNKVWTYMLTSAVTSSTNTPNHNFHFTVFPNPTTGSLVININQEQKSREVILQNALGYPLEKWTVDLQTNEFSFDICKFPPGVYFLSIEGTILKIIKQ
;
A
#
# COMPACT_ATOMS: atom_id res chain seq x y z
N TYR A 1 1.85 7.46 20.78
CA TYR A 1 3.22 7.81 21.22
C TYR A 1 4.05 6.57 21.58
N LEU A 2 3.67 5.72 22.54
CA LEU A 2 4.49 4.56 22.98
C LEU A 2 5.05 3.69 21.85
N ALA A 3 4.21 3.25 20.91
CA ALA A 3 4.63 2.40 19.80
C ALA A 3 5.62 3.07 18.81
N LYS A 4 5.72 4.41 18.83
CA LYS A 4 6.74 5.14 18.06
C LYS A 4 8.14 4.97 18.65
N ILE A 5 8.25 4.79 19.97
CA ILE A 5 9.53 4.72 20.69
C ILE A 5 9.89 3.29 21.15
N PHE A 6 8.90 2.43 21.32
CA PHE A 6 9.08 1.01 21.66
C PHE A 6 8.43 0.15 20.59
N GLU A 7 9.12 -0.92 20.20
CA GLU A 7 8.52 -1.95 19.36
C GLU A 7 7.50 -2.74 20.19
N VAL A 8 6.27 -2.84 19.69
CA VAL A 8 5.21 -3.65 20.27
C VAL A 8 4.63 -4.59 19.22
N ASP A 9 4.03 -5.70 19.68
CA ASP A 9 3.46 -6.71 18.80
C ASP A 9 2.33 -6.13 17.94
N ARG A 10 1.45 -5.32 18.52
CA ARG A 10 0.32 -4.69 17.83
C ARG A 10 -0.06 -3.33 18.42
N VAL A 11 -0.58 -2.46 17.56
CA VAL A 11 -1.17 -1.17 17.94
C VAL A 11 -2.60 -1.13 17.41
N LEU A 12 -3.56 -1.18 18.33
CA LEU A 12 -4.99 -1.14 17.98
C LEU A 12 -5.55 0.20 18.40
N MET A 13 -6.02 0.98 17.43
CA MET A 13 -6.59 2.30 17.68
C MET A 13 -8.09 2.26 17.39
N PHE A 14 -8.88 2.66 18.36
CA PHE A 14 -10.35 2.74 18.26
C PHE A 14 -10.77 4.20 18.33
N ALA A 15 -11.55 4.66 17.35
CA ALA A 15 -12.04 6.05 17.28
C ALA A 15 -10.92 7.12 17.43
N GLY A 16 -9.78 6.86 16.80
CA GLY A 16 -8.61 7.74 16.85
C GLY A 16 -7.46 7.25 15.98
N PRO A 17 -6.30 7.95 16.00
CA PRO A 17 -5.97 9.06 16.90
C PRO A 17 -6.65 10.39 16.54
N ASN A 18 -6.77 11.29 17.51
CA ASN A 18 -7.54 12.55 17.41
C ASN A 18 -6.65 13.81 17.43
N ASP A 19 -5.38 13.67 17.11
CA ASP A 19 -4.36 14.75 17.13
C ASP A 19 -4.40 15.67 15.89
N TYR A 20 -5.60 16.00 15.39
CA TYR A 20 -5.75 16.93 14.27
C TYR A 20 -5.85 18.38 14.78
N SER A 21 -5.06 19.29 14.22
CA SER A 21 -5.14 20.72 14.55
C SER A 21 -6.06 21.45 13.58
N ASN A 22 -7.14 22.04 14.09
CA ASN A 22 -8.00 22.93 13.30
C ASN A 22 -7.27 24.24 12.92
N LEU A 23 -6.33 24.72 13.76
CA LEU A 23 -5.56 25.93 13.48
C LEU A 23 -4.63 25.74 12.29
N PHE A 24 -3.94 24.59 12.23
CA PHE A 24 -2.99 24.29 11.15
C PHE A 24 -3.61 23.50 10.01
N ALA A 25 -4.89 23.12 10.13
CA ALA A 25 -5.61 22.25 9.20
C ALA A 25 -4.78 21.00 8.82
N ALA A 26 -4.16 20.37 9.82
CA ALA A 26 -3.25 19.24 9.60
C ALA A 26 -3.16 18.32 10.83
N PRO A 27 -2.85 17.02 10.61
CA PRO A 27 -2.42 16.11 11.67
C PRO A 27 -1.20 16.62 12.43
N ALA A 28 -1.07 16.26 13.71
CA ALA A 28 0.13 16.56 14.47
C ALA A 28 1.36 15.89 13.83
N PRO A 29 2.48 16.62 13.64
CA PRO A 29 3.65 16.10 12.91
C PRO A 29 4.24 14.82 13.48
N TRP A 30 4.09 14.57 14.79
CA TRP A 30 4.59 13.37 15.44
C TRP A 30 3.94 12.07 14.92
N LEU A 31 2.74 12.15 14.34
CA LEU A 31 2.09 11.00 13.71
C LEU A 31 2.91 10.47 12.52
N ALA A 32 3.55 11.37 11.76
CA ALA A 32 4.42 11.01 10.62
C ALA A 32 5.86 10.68 11.03
N ALA A 33 6.21 10.82 12.32
CA ALA A 33 7.55 10.48 12.78
C ALA A 33 7.84 8.97 12.62
N PRO A 34 9.11 8.57 12.42
CA PRO A 34 9.51 7.17 12.41
C PRO A 34 9.00 6.42 13.64
N SER A 35 8.73 5.13 13.46
CA SER A 35 8.18 4.26 14.48
C SER A 35 9.08 3.07 14.74
N ALA A 36 9.39 2.79 16.00
CA ALA A 36 10.01 1.54 16.42
C ALA A 36 9.12 0.34 16.08
N THR A 37 7.81 0.48 16.23
CA THR A 37 6.86 -0.56 15.80
C THR A 37 6.66 -0.53 14.27
N PRO A 38 6.81 -1.66 13.55
CA PRO A 38 6.53 -1.74 12.13
C PRO A 38 5.09 -1.34 11.78
N LEU A 39 4.89 -0.61 10.68
CA LEU A 39 3.56 -0.13 10.26
C LEU A 39 2.53 -1.27 10.08
N LYS A 40 2.98 -2.44 9.62
CA LYS A 40 2.16 -3.66 9.50
C LYS A 40 1.60 -4.17 10.84
N ASN A 41 2.04 -3.64 11.98
CA ASN A 41 1.49 -3.98 13.29
C ASN A 41 0.44 -2.97 13.77
N TYR A 42 0.22 -1.88 13.03
CA TYR A 42 -0.79 -0.89 13.34
C TYR A 42 -2.13 -1.24 12.70
N PHE A 43 -3.20 -0.98 13.43
CA PHE A 43 -4.57 -1.06 12.97
C PHE A 43 -5.37 0.15 13.47
N GLY A 44 -6.16 0.74 12.60
CA GLY A 44 -7.16 1.76 12.94
C GLY A 44 -8.57 1.22 12.74
N TYR A 45 -9.46 1.48 13.69
CA TYR A 45 -10.89 1.18 13.56
C TYR A 45 -11.73 2.39 13.97
N LEU A 46 -12.36 3.03 12.98
CA LEU A 46 -13.07 4.29 13.15
C LEU A 46 -14.59 4.14 13.02
N SER A 47 -15.31 5.12 13.56
CA SER A 47 -16.74 5.31 13.27
C SER A 47 -16.88 6.37 12.18
N GLN A 48 -17.53 6.05 11.06
CA GLN A 48 -17.74 7.05 10.01
C GLN A 48 -18.69 8.17 10.45
N LEU A 49 -19.56 7.87 11.41
CA LEU A 49 -20.59 8.79 11.91
C LEU A 49 -20.16 9.44 13.24
N ASP A 50 -18.87 9.42 13.57
CA ASP A 50 -18.31 10.02 14.80
C ASP A 50 -18.71 11.51 14.93
N GLU A 51 -19.45 11.84 15.98
CA GLU A 51 -19.90 13.20 16.25
C GLU A 51 -18.95 14.02 17.12
N ILE A 52 -17.90 13.38 17.67
CA ILE A 52 -16.93 14.04 18.56
C ILE A 52 -15.74 14.56 17.75
N VAL A 53 -15.23 13.75 16.82
CA VAL A 53 -14.17 14.16 15.89
C VAL A 53 -14.55 13.72 14.49
N ASP A 54 -14.63 14.69 13.57
CA ASP A 54 -14.98 14.41 12.17
C ASP A 54 -14.12 13.28 11.60
N PHE A 55 -14.77 12.30 10.97
CA PHE A 55 -14.10 11.15 10.36
C PHE A 55 -12.97 11.57 9.40
N SER A 56 -13.13 12.68 8.67
CA SER A 56 -12.11 13.19 7.75
C SER A 56 -10.81 13.61 8.45
N LYS A 57 -10.89 14.07 9.71
CA LYS A 57 -9.73 14.46 10.52
C LYS A 57 -9.03 13.23 11.09
N GLN A 58 -9.81 12.27 11.61
CA GLN A 58 -9.28 10.98 12.06
C GLN A 58 -8.63 10.20 10.91
N TYR A 59 -9.26 10.21 9.73
CA TYR A 59 -8.71 9.65 8.50
C TYR A 59 -7.35 10.26 8.18
N GLN A 60 -7.23 11.59 8.18
CA GLN A 60 -5.95 12.26 7.93
C GLN A 60 -4.89 11.90 8.98
N ASN A 61 -5.27 11.70 10.23
CA ASN A 61 -4.33 11.24 11.27
C ASN A 61 -3.81 9.82 11.00
N LEU A 62 -4.68 8.89 10.58
CA LEU A 62 -4.28 7.53 10.20
C LEU A 62 -3.46 7.50 8.90
N VAL A 63 -3.76 8.39 7.94
CA VAL A 63 -2.93 8.62 6.74
C VAL A 63 -1.53 9.07 7.15
N ALA A 64 -1.43 10.05 8.07
CA ALA A 64 -0.16 10.55 8.55
C ALA A 64 0.66 9.48 9.29
N LEU A 65 0.01 8.50 9.93
CA LEU A 65 0.67 7.32 10.50
C LEU A 65 1.21 6.35 9.43
N GLY A 66 0.77 6.47 8.19
CA GLY A 66 1.13 5.59 7.07
C GLY A 66 0.12 4.48 6.78
N LEU A 67 -1.01 4.41 7.50
CA LEU A 67 -1.96 3.29 7.42
C LEU A 67 -2.81 3.26 6.14
N SER A 68 -2.76 4.29 5.31
CA SER A 68 -3.60 4.40 4.10
C SER A 68 -2.76 4.47 2.82
N GLY A 69 -1.94 3.46 2.55
CA GLY A 69 -1.38 3.29 1.21
C GLY A 69 -2.50 2.95 0.22
N ALA A 70 -2.77 3.82 -0.76
CA ALA A 70 -3.68 3.59 -1.89
C ALA A 70 -5.10 3.06 -1.55
N GLY A 71 -5.81 3.70 -0.63
CA GLY A 71 -7.24 3.42 -0.43
C GLY A 71 -7.54 2.17 0.39
N ASP A 72 -6.62 1.76 1.25
CA ASP A 72 -6.80 0.67 2.21
C ASP A 72 -7.79 1.04 3.34
N THR A 73 -9.01 1.49 3.02
CA THR A 73 -10.10 1.62 4.00
C THR A 73 -11.20 0.61 3.75
N THR A 74 -11.63 -0.10 4.79
CA THR A 74 -12.65 -1.15 4.66
C THR A 74 -13.83 -0.95 5.60
N LEU A 75 -15.04 -0.89 5.04
CA LEU A 75 -16.30 -0.94 5.79
C LEU A 75 -16.53 -2.37 6.31
N VAL A 76 -16.70 -2.52 7.62
CA VAL A 76 -16.76 -3.85 8.26
C VAL A 76 -18.17 -4.39 8.49
N ASP A 77 -19.21 -3.54 8.42
CA ASP A 77 -20.56 -3.83 8.93
C ASP A 77 -21.18 -5.12 8.36
N ASN A 78 -20.95 -5.37 7.07
CA ASN A 78 -21.42 -6.58 6.37
C ASN A 78 -20.25 -7.46 5.89
N GLY A 79 -19.03 -7.14 6.31
CA GLY A 79 -17.82 -7.85 5.92
C GLY A 79 -17.47 -8.99 6.88
N ALA A 80 -16.52 -9.82 6.46
CA ALA A 80 -15.89 -10.82 7.30
C ALA A 80 -14.36 -10.68 7.21
N PRO A 81 -13.61 -11.11 8.25
CA PRO A 81 -12.17 -11.26 8.16
C PRO A 81 -11.78 -12.10 6.92
N PRO A 82 -10.69 -11.77 6.22
CA PRO A 82 -9.63 -10.85 6.64
C PRO A 82 -9.87 -9.38 6.22
N TYR A 83 -11.09 -8.97 5.85
CA TYR A 83 -11.38 -7.59 5.46
C TYR A 83 -10.44 -7.04 4.37
N GLY A 84 -10.17 -7.85 3.34
CA GLY A 84 -9.23 -7.48 2.29
C GLY A 84 -7.77 -7.36 2.76
N ASN A 85 -7.45 -7.86 3.95
CA ASN A 85 -6.20 -7.63 4.69
C ASN A 85 -5.97 -6.15 5.05
N SER A 86 -7.06 -5.38 5.18
CA SER A 86 -6.99 -3.96 5.49
C SER A 86 -6.57 -3.68 6.92
N HIS A 87 -5.76 -2.65 7.12
CA HIS A 87 -5.33 -2.20 8.45
C HIS A 87 -6.04 -0.91 8.89
N PHE A 88 -6.86 -0.33 8.02
CA PHE A 88 -7.73 0.78 8.34
C PHE A 88 -9.19 0.40 8.08
N LEU A 89 -9.85 0.05 9.18
CA LEU A 89 -11.24 -0.39 9.21
C LEU A 89 -12.15 0.76 9.64
N TYR A 90 -13.41 0.72 9.21
CA TYR A 90 -14.42 1.64 9.71
C TYR A 90 -15.83 1.03 9.72
N THR A 91 -16.71 1.61 10.53
CA THR A 91 -18.09 1.16 10.69
C THR A 91 -19.10 2.30 10.53
N ARG A 92 -20.34 1.95 10.18
CA ARG A 92 -21.53 2.82 10.24
C ARG A 92 -22.58 2.28 11.22
N GLN A 93 -22.18 1.38 12.11
CA GLN A 93 -23.07 0.83 13.11
C GLN A 93 -23.74 1.94 13.93
N SER A 94 -25.05 1.80 14.13
CA SER A 94 -25.75 2.60 15.13
C SER A 94 -25.16 2.31 16.52
N PRO A 95 -24.98 3.33 17.37
CA PRO A 95 -24.36 3.15 18.68
C PRO A 95 -25.22 2.28 19.61
N GLY A 96 -26.53 2.14 19.37
CA GLY A 96 -27.41 1.33 20.20
C GLY A 96 -27.43 1.84 21.64
N PHE A 97 -27.08 0.99 22.62
CA PHE A 97 -26.89 1.41 24.02
C PHE A 97 -25.62 2.24 24.26
N ALA A 98 -24.69 2.30 23.29
CA ALA A 98 -23.63 3.30 23.34
C ALA A 98 -24.27 4.68 23.12
N LEU A 99 -23.86 5.66 23.91
CA LEU A 99 -24.51 6.98 23.87
C LEU A 99 -24.11 7.82 22.62
N LEU A 100 -23.03 7.46 21.91
CA LEU A 100 -22.46 8.21 20.79
C LEU A 100 -21.89 7.30 19.70
N HIS A 101 -21.89 7.73 18.44
CA HIS A 101 -21.25 6.98 17.35
C HIS A 101 -19.73 6.90 17.52
N HIS A 102 -19.11 7.85 18.22
CA HIS A 102 -17.70 7.77 18.62
C HIS A 102 -17.35 6.43 19.31
N ASN A 103 -18.27 5.86 20.09
CA ASN A 103 -18.03 4.64 20.87
C ASN A 103 -18.36 3.35 20.09
N THR A 104 -18.84 3.43 18.85
CA THR A 104 -19.22 2.25 18.08
C THR A 104 -18.06 1.28 17.82
N PRO A 105 -16.78 1.68 17.66
CA PRO A 105 -15.69 0.72 17.42
C PRO A 105 -15.39 -0.20 18.61
N ILE A 106 -15.80 0.19 19.82
CA ILE A 106 -15.63 -0.59 21.06
C ILE A 106 -16.95 -1.17 21.60
N LYS A 107 -18.06 -0.97 20.89
CA LYS A 107 -19.37 -1.49 21.29
C LYS A 107 -19.37 -3.02 21.27
N LEU A 108 -19.96 -3.65 22.28
CA LEU A 108 -20.14 -5.11 22.28
C LEU A 108 -21.09 -5.55 21.16
N GLY A 109 -20.68 -6.54 20.37
CA GLY A 109 -21.49 -7.08 19.30
C GLY A 109 -20.73 -8.03 18.37
N THR A 110 -21.46 -8.81 17.59
CA THR A 110 -20.88 -9.82 16.69
C THR A 110 -19.96 -9.24 15.62
N ILE A 111 -20.29 -8.05 15.09
CA ILE A 111 -19.45 -7.33 14.12
C ILE A 111 -18.10 -6.97 14.76
N ASN A 112 -18.12 -6.31 15.91
CA ASN A 112 -16.90 -5.86 16.57
C ASN A 112 -16.06 -7.01 17.12
N ASN A 113 -16.69 -8.09 17.61
CA ASN A 113 -15.96 -9.29 18.01
C ASN A 113 -15.11 -9.86 16.86
N LYS A 114 -15.63 -9.85 15.62
CA LYS A 114 -14.88 -10.29 14.43
C LYS A 114 -13.74 -9.31 14.09
N VAL A 115 -14.01 -8.01 14.16
CA VAL A 115 -13.01 -6.96 13.90
C VAL A 115 -11.86 -7.03 14.91
N TRP A 116 -12.17 -7.10 16.21
CA TRP A 116 -11.15 -7.21 17.26
C TRP A 116 -10.34 -8.49 17.13
N THR A 117 -11.01 -9.62 16.86
CA THR A 117 -10.31 -10.90 16.61
C THR A 117 -9.35 -10.73 15.43
N TYR A 118 -9.81 -10.20 14.30
CA TYR A 118 -8.96 -9.94 13.15
C TYR A 118 -7.77 -9.04 13.49
N MET A 119 -8.01 -7.88 14.11
CA MET A 119 -6.96 -6.95 14.52
C MET A 119 -5.95 -7.57 15.49
N LEU A 120 -6.37 -8.53 16.33
CA LEU A 120 -5.51 -9.22 17.30
C LEU A 120 -4.78 -10.44 16.75
N THR A 121 -5.33 -11.12 15.74
CA THR A 121 -4.84 -12.44 15.31
C THR A 121 -4.46 -12.53 13.84
N SER A 122 -4.75 -11.51 13.02
CA SER A 122 -4.41 -11.52 11.59
C SER A 122 -2.93 -11.83 11.38
N ALA A 123 -2.61 -12.74 10.46
CA ALA A 123 -1.24 -12.95 10.07
C ALA A 123 -0.71 -11.64 9.49
N VAL A 124 0.37 -11.12 10.06
CA VAL A 124 0.99 -9.88 9.61
C VAL A 124 1.74 -10.17 8.31
N THR A 125 1.01 -10.17 7.20
CA THR A 125 1.56 -10.30 5.86
C THR A 125 1.99 -8.92 5.39
N SER A 126 3.29 -8.72 5.22
CA SER A 126 3.79 -7.58 4.45
C SER A 126 3.40 -7.80 3.00
N SER A 127 2.22 -7.32 2.59
CA SER A 127 1.93 -7.14 1.17
C SER A 127 2.78 -5.99 0.66
N THR A 128 3.50 -6.21 -0.42
CA THR A 128 4.01 -5.11 -1.23
C THR A 128 2.78 -4.44 -1.85
N ASN A 129 2.56 -3.15 -1.58
CA ASN A 129 1.63 -2.34 -2.36
C ASN A 129 2.17 -2.29 -3.79
N THR A 130 1.84 -3.28 -4.63
CA THR A 130 2.05 -3.18 -6.07
C THR A 130 1.05 -2.11 -6.53
N PRO A 131 1.50 -0.93 -6.96
CA PRO A 131 0.57 0.05 -7.51
C PRO A 131 -0.13 -0.63 -8.69
N ASN A 132 -1.44 -0.47 -8.81
CA ASN A 132 -2.19 -0.99 -9.95
C ASN A 132 -1.79 -0.18 -11.19
N HIS A 133 -0.67 -0.53 -11.81
CA HIS A 133 -0.22 0.07 -13.05
C HIS A 133 -1.08 -0.52 -14.16
N ASN A 134 -1.95 0.30 -14.77
CA ASN A 134 -2.68 -0.03 -16.01
C ASN A 134 -1.75 -0.23 -17.23
N PHE A 135 -0.44 -0.30 -17.00
CA PHE A 135 0.61 -0.45 -17.98
C PHE A 135 1.29 -1.82 -17.80
N HIS A 136 1.12 -2.66 -18.82
CA HIS A 136 1.71 -3.99 -18.89
C HIS A 136 2.53 -4.14 -20.16
N PHE A 137 3.66 -4.81 -20.04
CA PHE A 137 4.49 -5.21 -21.17
C PHE A 137 5.00 -6.64 -20.96
N THR A 138 5.30 -7.33 -22.05
CA THR A 138 5.91 -8.65 -22.05
C THR A 138 7.32 -8.58 -22.61
N VAL A 139 8.18 -9.52 -22.19
CA VAL A 139 9.54 -9.65 -22.69
C VAL A 139 9.78 -11.08 -23.13
N PHE A 140 10.27 -11.26 -24.35
CA PHE A 140 10.60 -12.57 -24.90
C PHE A 140 11.86 -12.53 -25.79
N PRO A 141 12.66 -13.60 -25.83
CA PRO A 141 12.58 -14.76 -24.94
C PRO A 141 13.03 -14.40 -23.52
N ASN A 142 12.48 -15.08 -22.53
CA ASN A 142 12.94 -14.99 -21.14
C ASN A 142 12.86 -16.41 -20.53
N PRO A 143 13.99 -17.12 -20.32
CA PRO A 143 15.37 -16.65 -20.44
C PRO A 143 15.83 -16.27 -21.86
N THR A 144 16.87 -15.43 -21.97
CA THR A 144 17.50 -15.04 -23.25
C THR A 144 19.01 -15.34 -23.27
N THR A 145 19.60 -15.48 -24.45
CA THR A 145 21.06 -15.54 -24.66
C THR A 145 21.69 -14.16 -24.95
N GLY A 146 20.88 -13.12 -25.12
CA GLY A 146 21.42 -11.78 -25.40
C GLY A 146 20.47 -10.81 -26.12
N SER A 147 19.40 -11.29 -26.75
CA SER A 147 18.43 -10.41 -27.43
C SER A 147 17.07 -10.45 -26.73
N LEU A 148 16.43 -9.30 -26.59
CA LEU A 148 15.14 -9.16 -25.94
C LEU A 148 14.19 -8.43 -26.87
N VAL A 149 12.98 -8.95 -27.02
CA VAL A 149 11.85 -8.26 -27.64
C VAL A 149 10.88 -7.88 -26.54
N ILE A 150 10.45 -6.62 -26.54
CA ILE A 150 9.46 -6.09 -25.62
C ILE A 150 8.20 -5.76 -26.42
N ASN A 151 7.07 -6.23 -25.93
CA ASN A 151 5.76 -5.91 -26.50
C ASN A 151 4.93 -5.14 -25.46
N ILE A 152 4.39 -3.99 -25.85
CA ILE A 152 3.62 -3.07 -25.00
C ILE A 152 2.15 -3.09 -25.43
N ASN A 153 1.24 -3.15 -24.46
CA ASN A 153 -0.21 -3.13 -24.71
C ASN A 153 -0.83 -1.71 -24.63
N GLN A 154 -0.21 -0.71 -25.26
CA GLN A 154 -0.70 0.68 -25.29
C GLN A 154 -0.13 1.49 -26.47
N GLU A 155 -0.88 2.48 -26.94
CA GLU A 155 -0.50 3.31 -28.10
C GLU A 155 0.68 4.26 -27.85
N GLN A 156 1.54 4.30 -28.87
CA GLN A 156 2.36 5.39 -29.41
C GLN A 156 2.63 6.61 -28.52
N LYS A 157 3.45 6.41 -27.48
CA LYS A 157 4.13 7.49 -26.73
C LYS A 157 5.61 7.16 -26.59
N SER A 158 6.47 8.16 -26.62
CA SER A 158 7.88 7.94 -26.28
C SER A 158 8.01 7.50 -24.82
N ARG A 159 8.81 6.45 -24.55
CA ARG A 159 8.99 5.89 -23.20
C ARG A 159 10.46 5.64 -22.90
N GLU A 160 10.84 5.88 -21.63
CA GLU A 160 12.15 5.49 -21.11
C GLU A 160 12.10 4.02 -20.65
N VAL A 161 13.05 3.23 -21.14
CA VAL A 161 13.28 1.85 -20.74
C VAL A 161 14.61 1.78 -20.01
N ILE A 162 14.61 1.21 -18.80
CA ILE A 162 15.81 1.12 -17.96
C ILE A 162 16.12 -0.35 -17.70
N LEU A 163 17.34 -0.79 -18.02
CA LEU A 163 17.88 -2.07 -17.59
C LEU A 163 18.67 -1.88 -16.29
N GLN A 164 18.41 -2.71 -15.30
CA GLN A 164 19.05 -2.67 -13.99
C GLN A 164 19.59 -4.05 -13.61
N ASN A 165 20.67 -4.08 -12.83
CA ASN A 165 21.15 -5.32 -12.22
C ASN A 165 20.32 -5.72 -10.98
N ALA A 166 20.65 -6.85 -10.36
CA ALA A 166 19.94 -7.35 -9.19
C ALA A 166 20.05 -6.46 -7.92
N LEU A 167 20.95 -5.48 -7.91
CA LEU A 167 21.09 -4.50 -6.84
C LEU A 167 20.31 -3.19 -7.14
N GLY A 168 19.59 -3.12 -8.26
CA GLY A 168 18.84 -1.93 -8.69
C GLY A 168 19.69 -0.86 -9.35
N TYR A 169 20.99 -1.10 -9.59
CA TYR A 169 21.83 -0.13 -10.31
C TYR A 169 21.46 -0.11 -11.80
N PRO A 170 21.19 1.07 -12.39
CA PRO A 170 20.91 1.20 -13.82
C PRO A 170 22.18 0.90 -14.63
N LEU A 171 22.07 -0.07 -15.53
CA LEU A 171 23.13 -0.47 -16.46
C LEU A 171 22.99 0.25 -17.80
N GLU A 172 21.75 0.42 -18.27
CA GLU A 172 21.47 1.04 -19.56
C GLU A 172 20.09 1.68 -19.57
N LYS A 173 19.93 2.69 -20.44
CA LYS A 173 18.69 3.43 -20.65
C LYS A 173 18.46 3.64 -22.13
N TRP A 174 17.24 3.42 -22.57
CA TRP A 174 16.82 3.68 -23.94
C TRP A 174 15.57 4.54 -23.96
N THR A 175 15.51 5.49 -24.88
CA THR A 175 14.28 6.19 -25.22
C THR A 175 13.73 5.57 -26.49
N VAL A 176 12.57 4.95 -26.41
CA VAL A 176 11.92 4.32 -27.57
C VAL A 176 10.81 5.22 -28.05
N ASP A 177 10.85 5.59 -29.33
CA ASP A 177 9.73 6.22 -30.01
C ASP A 177 8.80 5.12 -30.53
N LEU A 178 7.62 5.00 -29.93
CA LEU A 178 6.69 3.90 -30.19
C LEU A 178 5.92 4.17 -31.50
N GLN A 179 6.58 3.99 -32.65
CA GLN A 179 5.84 3.82 -33.91
C GLN A 179 5.19 2.44 -33.99
N THR A 180 5.77 1.46 -33.29
CA THR A 180 5.29 0.09 -33.14
C THR A 180 5.15 -0.28 -31.67
N ASN A 181 4.26 -1.22 -31.35
CA ASN A 181 4.09 -1.76 -29.99
C ASN A 181 5.16 -2.79 -29.62
N GLU A 182 6.13 -3.02 -30.51
CA GLU A 182 7.19 -4.00 -30.36
C GLU A 182 8.54 -3.37 -30.69
N PHE A 183 9.55 -3.66 -29.87
CA PHE A 183 10.93 -3.19 -30.05
C PHE A 183 11.93 -4.19 -29.45
N SER A 184 13.15 -4.17 -29.97
CA SER A 184 14.20 -5.12 -29.62
C SER A 184 15.43 -4.43 -29.04
N PHE A 185 16.05 -5.07 -28.04
CA PHE A 185 17.30 -4.64 -27.45
C PHE A 185 18.32 -5.77 -27.42
N ASP A 186 19.58 -5.37 -27.58
CA ASP A 186 20.73 -6.23 -27.43
C ASP A 186 21.37 -6.01 -26.04
N ILE A 187 21.41 -7.08 -25.26
CA ILE A 187 22.04 -7.16 -23.95
C ILE A 187 23.24 -8.12 -23.95
N CYS A 188 23.77 -8.53 -25.12
CA CYS A 188 24.90 -9.45 -25.29
C CYS A 188 26.14 -9.06 -24.47
N LYS A 189 26.38 -7.76 -24.32
CA LYS A 189 27.52 -7.21 -23.57
C LYS A 189 27.50 -7.49 -22.05
N PHE A 190 26.34 -7.82 -21.48
CA PHE A 190 26.21 -8.08 -20.05
C PHE A 190 26.45 -9.56 -19.72
N PRO A 191 27.05 -9.92 -18.58
CA PRO A 191 27.29 -11.32 -18.23
C PRO A 191 25.96 -12.08 -17.99
N PRO A 192 25.96 -13.43 -18.01
CA PRO A 192 24.82 -14.22 -17.56
C PRO A 192 24.39 -13.83 -16.14
N GLY A 193 23.09 -13.74 -15.89
CA GLY A 193 22.57 -13.25 -14.61
C GLY A 193 21.11 -12.83 -14.62
N VAL A 194 20.67 -12.29 -13.48
CA VAL A 194 19.31 -11.74 -13.30
C VAL A 194 19.34 -10.23 -13.48
N TYR A 195 18.45 -9.73 -14.32
CA TYR A 195 18.28 -8.33 -14.63
C TYR A 195 16.83 -7.91 -14.44
N PHE A 196 16.61 -6.61 -14.29
CA PHE A 196 15.30 -6.01 -14.14
C PHE A 196 15.12 -4.93 -15.20
N LEU A 197 14.04 -5.03 -15.96
CA LEU A 197 13.66 -4.02 -16.94
C LEU A 197 12.51 -3.18 -16.38
N SER A 198 12.67 -1.86 -16.38
CA SER A 198 11.67 -0.92 -15.87
C SER A 198 11.16 -0.02 -16.98
N ILE A 199 9.84 0.11 -17.10
CA ILE A 199 9.14 1.03 -18.01
C ILE A 199 7.94 1.62 -17.24
N GLU A 200 7.87 2.94 -17.11
CA GLU A 200 6.82 3.67 -16.36
C GLU A 200 6.55 3.15 -14.93
N GLY A 201 7.61 2.68 -14.26
CA GLY A 201 7.52 2.12 -12.91
C GLY A 201 7.07 0.66 -12.86
N THR A 202 6.62 0.07 -13.97
CA THR A 202 6.41 -1.38 -14.07
C THR A 202 7.75 -2.07 -14.28
N ILE A 203 8.07 -3.06 -13.44
CA ILE A 203 9.33 -3.80 -13.45
C ILE A 203 9.09 -5.27 -13.85
N LEU A 204 9.90 -5.79 -14.77
CA LEU A 204 9.89 -7.20 -15.16
C LEU A 204 11.29 -7.83 -15.00
N LYS A 205 11.33 -9.03 -14.43
CA LYS A 205 12.56 -9.81 -14.24
C LYS A 205 12.97 -10.54 -15.52
N ILE A 206 14.23 -10.40 -15.91
CA ILE A 206 14.84 -11.06 -17.07
C ILE A 206 15.97 -11.98 -16.59
N ILE A 207 16.07 -13.17 -17.19
CA ILE A 207 17.16 -14.12 -16.97
C ILE A 207 18.01 -14.18 -18.24
N LYS A 208 19.29 -13.82 -18.15
CA LYS A 208 20.26 -13.99 -19.22
C LYS A 208 21.12 -15.23 -18.96
N GLN A 209 21.24 -16.10 -19.96
CA GLN A 209 22.07 -17.31 -19.98
C GLN A 209 23.35 -17.08 -20.78
#